data_AF-A0A2K6GJB5-F1
#
_entry.id   AF-A0A2K6GJB5-F1
#
_cell.length_a   1.000
_cell.length_b   1.000
_cell.length_c   1.000
_cell.angle_alpha   90.00
_cell.angle_beta   90.00
_cell.angle_gamma   90.00
#
_symmetry.space_group_name_H-M   'P 1'
#
loop_
_entity.id
_entity.type
_entity.pdbx_description
1 polymer ?
#
loop_
_entity_poly.entity_id
_entity_poly.type
_entity_poly.pdbx_seq_one_letter_code
_entity_poly.pdbx_strand_id
1 'polypeptide(L)'
;MEEPPLREEEEEEEEDEEDVEEEDGERDEAGPEGALGKSPFRLTAKDVYDISFVVGRELMALGSDPRVTQLQFKIVRVLEMLEALVSEGSLAAEALRMERDSLRKEVEGLRREGRPAGGEVSVRGRCGEGPRAGSGLFPPREDPGGRREKDALVTRAGNAGRNKEEKTIIKKL
;
A
#
# COMPACT_ATOMS: atom_id res chain seq x y z
N MET A 1 23.27 76.69 28.72
CA MET A 1 21.89 76.22 28.94
C MET A 1 21.31 76.09 27.56
N GLU A 2 20.85 74.95 27.07
CA GLU A 2 20.53 73.65 27.67
C GLU A 2 20.63 72.59 26.57
N GLU A 3 20.91 71.35 26.97
CA GLU A 3 20.85 70.16 26.12
C GLU A 3 19.43 69.93 25.59
N PRO A 4 19.26 69.37 24.37
CA PRO A 4 17.94 68.92 23.92
C PRO A 4 17.51 67.65 24.67
N PRO A 5 16.21 67.48 25.00
CA PRO A 5 15.73 66.33 25.74
C PRO A 5 15.58 65.10 24.83
N LEU A 6 15.78 63.94 25.47
CA LEU A 6 15.54 62.59 24.98
C LEU A 6 14.13 62.49 24.38
N ARG A 7 14.02 62.14 23.10
CA ARG A 7 12.76 61.70 22.52
C ARG A 7 12.80 60.18 22.41
N GLU A 8 11.86 59.60 23.12
CA GLU A 8 11.53 58.19 23.25
C GLU A 8 11.66 57.46 21.90
N GLU A 9 12.51 56.43 21.86
CA GLU A 9 12.38 55.36 20.89
C GLU A 9 11.13 54.58 21.33
N GLU A 10 9.98 54.98 20.79
CA GLU A 10 8.79 54.12 20.78
C GLU A 10 9.14 52.94 19.87
N GLU A 11 9.58 51.84 20.46
CA GLU A 11 9.59 50.54 19.82
C GLU A 11 8.13 50.22 19.48
N GLU A 12 7.76 50.42 18.21
CA GLU A 12 6.55 49.85 17.64
C GLU A 12 6.70 48.32 17.72
N GLU A 13 6.23 47.74 18.83
CA GLU A 13 5.92 46.31 18.89
C GLU A 13 4.80 46.08 17.87
N GLU A 14 5.16 45.69 16.65
CA GLU A 14 4.23 45.04 15.73
C GLU A 14 3.85 43.70 16.38
N GLU A 15 2.82 43.73 17.22
CA GLU A 15 2.06 42.54 17.58
C GLU A 15 1.39 42.05 16.29
N ASP A 16 2.05 41.10 15.61
CA ASP A 16 1.43 40.26 14.59
C ASP A 16 0.27 39.51 15.27
N GLU A 17 -0.91 40.14 15.27
CA GLU A 17 -2.20 39.49 15.52
C GLU A 17 -2.37 38.44 14.41
N GLU A 18 -1.85 37.22 14.63
CA GLU A 18 -2.16 36.07 13.79
C GLU A 18 -3.67 35.86 13.83
N ASP A 19 -4.34 36.29 12.76
CA ASP A 19 -5.74 36.02 12.45
C ASP A 19 -6.05 34.55 12.71
N VAL A 20 -6.64 34.28 13.88
CA VAL A 20 -7.26 33.00 14.19
C VAL A 20 -8.48 32.91 13.29
N GLU A 21 -8.32 32.30 12.12
CA GLU A 21 -9.47 31.86 11.33
C GLU A 21 -10.23 30.84 12.17
N GLU A 22 -11.27 31.31 12.86
CA GLU A 22 -12.31 30.46 13.41
C GLU A 22 -13.06 29.80 12.26
N GLU A 23 -12.55 28.64 11.82
CA GLU A 23 -13.26 27.73 10.93
C GLU A 23 -14.39 27.07 11.73
N ASP A 24 -15.49 27.82 11.91
CA ASP A 24 -16.74 27.30 12.44
C ASP A 24 -17.44 26.48 11.36
N GLY A 25 -17.58 25.17 11.59
CA GLY A 25 -18.60 24.36 10.92
C GLY A 25 -18.16 23.03 10.34
N GLU A 26 -17.82 22.07 11.19
CA GLU A 26 -18.24 20.66 11.08
C GLU A 26 -17.75 19.90 12.32
N ARG A 27 -18.58 19.84 13.37
CA ARG A 27 -18.36 18.95 14.52
C ARG A 27 -18.73 17.51 14.14
N ASP A 28 -18.10 16.99 13.09
CA ASP A 28 -18.35 15.67 12.50
C ASP A 28 -17.15 14.76 12.74
N GLU A 29 -16.91 14.28 13.97
CA GLU A 29 -15.79 13.34 14.25
C GLU A 29 -14.40 13.79 13.70
N ALA A 30 -14.26 15.06 13.30
CA ALA A 30 -13.15 15.64 12.56
C ALA A 30 -12.04 16.14 13.49
N GLY A 31 -12.10 15.70 14.75
CA GLY A 31 -11.00 15.86 15.67
C GLY A 31 -9.88 14.87 15.35
N PRO A 32 -8.67 15.09 15.90
CA PRO A 32 -7.54 14.18 15.74
C PRO A 32 -7.82 12.75 16.28
N GLU A 33 -8.90 12.58 17.03
CA GLU A 33 -9.42 11.29 17.52
C GLU A 33 -10.01 10.40 16.42
N GLY A 34 -10.45 10.98 15.30
CA GLY A 34 -11.00 10.22 14.16
C GLY A 34 -9.98 9.26 13.51
N ALA A 35 -8.68 9.54 13.65
CA ALA A 35 -7.61 8.69 13.13
C ALA A 35 -7.57 7.29 13.79
N LEU A 36 -7.96 7.19 15.06
CA LEU A 36 -7.99 5.91 15.79
C LEU A 36 -9.06 4.93 15.30
N GLY A 37 -10.13 5.45 14.67
CA GLY A 37 -11.20 4.64 14.08
C GLY A 37 -10.87 4.05 12.71
N LYS A 38 -9.75 4.45 12.09
CA LYS A 38 -9.39 4.03 10.73
C LYS A 38 -8.85 2.60 10.71
N SER A 39 -9.02 1.95 9.56
CA SER A 39 -8.35 0.67 9.30
C SER A 39 -6.83 0.87 9.27
N PRO A 40 -6.01 0.02 9.94
CA PRO A 40 -4.56 0.18 9.97
C PRO A 40 -3.90 0.25 8.58
N PHE A 41 -4.46 -0.47 7.61
CA PHE A 41 -3.97 -0.49 6.22
C PHE A 41 -4.35 0.74 5.39
N ARG A 42 -5.14 1.65 5.97
CA ARG A 42 -5.58 2.90 5.35
C ARG A 42 -5.06 4.13 6.09
N LEU A 43 -4.22 3.94 7.10
CA LEU A 43 -3.57 5.04 7.77
C LEU A 43 -2.66 5.78 6.80
N THR A 44 -2.59 7.09 6.98
CA THR A 44 -1.66 8.00 6.33
C THR A 44 -0.68 8.56 7.37
N ALA A 45 0.41 9.19 6.92
CA ALA A 45 1.33 9.86 7.85
C ALA A 45 0.61 10.93 8.69
N LYS A 46 -0.34 11.66 8.08
CA LYS A 46 -1.23 12.60 8.77
C LYS A 46 -1.96 11.94 9.94
N ASP A 47 -2.54 10.76 9.71
CA ASP A 47 -3.28 10.05 10.76
C ASP A 47 -2.37 9.66 11.94
N VAL A 48 -1.10 9.33 11.66
CA VAL A 48 -0.13 9.04 12.72
C VAL A 48 0.22 10.30 13.52
N TYR A 49 0.27 11.48 12.89
CA TYR A 49 0.43 12.76 13.58
C TYR A 49 -0.79 13.14 14.41
N ASP A 50 -2.00 12.92 13.91
CA ASP A 50 -3.23 13.15 14.66
C ASP A 50 -3.29 12.26 15.91
N ILE A 51 -2.95 10.97 15.76
CA ILE A 51 -2.83 10.03 16.88
C ILE A 51 -1.75 10.48 17.87
N SER A 52 -0.57 10.89 17.39
CA SER A 52 0.53 11.29 18.26
C SER A 52 0.19 12.54 19.08
N PHE A 53 -0.58 13.47 18.51
CA PHE A 53 -1.09 14.64 19.21
C PHE A 53 -2.04 14.25 20.36
N VAL A 54 -3.05 13.40 20.10
CA VAL A 54 -4.00 12.95 21.13
C VAL A 54 -3.26 12.23 22.26
N VAL A 55 -2.38 11.29 21.90
CA VAL A 55 -1.60 10.51 22.86
C VAL A 55 -0.65 11.40 23.66
N GLY A 56 0.00 12.37 23.01
CA GLY A 56 0.89 13.33 23.68
C GLY A 56 0.17 14.18 24.72
N ARG A 57 -1.04 14.67 24.38
CA ARG A 57 -1.91 15.42 25.30
C ARG A 57 -2.34 14.58 26.49
N GLU A 58 -2.75 13.32 26.27
CA GLU A 58 -3.13 12.40 27.35
C GLU A 58 -1.96 12.08 28.27
N LEU A 59 -0.77 11.80 27.71
CA LEU A 59 0.43 11.55 28.50
C LEU A 59 0.84 12.77 29.33
N MET A 60 0.69 13.98 28.77
CA MET A 60 0.97 15.22 29.51
C MET A 60 -0.02 15.43 30.67
N ALA A 61 -1.29 15.06 30.50
CA ALA A 61 -2.30 15.14 31.55
C ALA A 61 -2.04 14.18 32.73
N LEU A 62 -1.25 13.11 32.53
CA LEU A 62 -0.83 12.21 33.61
C LEU A 62 0.26 12.80 34.52
N GLY A 63 0.84 13.95 34.14
CA GLY A 63 1.84 14.67 34.93
C GLY A 63 3.27 14.12 34.83
N SER A 64 4.15 14.63 35.69
CA SER A 64 5.62 14.49 35.56
C SER A 64 6.22 13.27 36.26
N ASP A 65 5.48 12.17 36.45
CA ASP A 65 6.06 10.94 37.00
C ASP A 65 7.17 10.42 36.06
N PRO A 66 8.41 10.19 36.53
CA PRO A 66 9.50 9.66 35.70
C PRO A 66 9.13 8.37 34.94
N ARG A 67 8.22 7.55 35.47
CA ARG A 67 7.72 6.34 34.81
C ARG A 67 6.83 6.68 33.62
N VAL A 68 6.01 7.74 33.71
CA VAL A 68 5.21 8.26 32.60
C VAL A 68 6.12 8.82 31.52
N THR A 69 7.16 9.58 31.88
CA THR A 69 8.15 10.08 30.92
C THR A 69 8.88 8.95 30.20
N GLN A 70 9.30 7.90 30.93
CA GLN A 70 9.90 6.71 30.29
C GLN A 70 8.92 5.99 29.35
N LEU A 71 7.64 5.91 29.72
CA LEU A 71 6.60 5.36 28.86
C LEU A 71 6.38 6.23 27.62
N GLN A 72 6.36 7.56 27.77
CA GLN A 72 6.24 8.51 26.68
C GLN A 72 7.32 8.30 25.63
N PHE A 73 8.59 8.18 26.02
CA PHE A 73 9.67 7.89 25.06
C PHE A 73 9.49 6.57 24.33
N LYS A 74 8.99 5.52 25.00
CA LYS A 74 8.68 4.24 24.34
C LYS A 74 7.52 4.37 23.35
N ILE A 75 6.50 5.14 23.70
CA ILE A 75 5.35 5.41 22.84
C ILE A 75 5.78 6.23 21.62
N VAL A 76 6.59 7.28 21.80
CA VAL A 76 7.18 8.05 20.69
C VAL A 76 7.92 7.10 19.75
N ARG A 77 8.74 6.19 20.30
CA ARG A 77 9.44 5.21 19.47
C ARG A 77 8.49 4.30 18.67
N VAL A 78 7.37 3.88 19.25
CA VAL A 78 6.35 3.09 18.56
C VAL A 78 5.67 3.89 17.45
N LEU A 79 5.34 5.17 17.71
CA LEU A 79 4.73 6.06 16.73
C LEU A 79 5.68 6.35 15.55
N GLU A 80 6.97 6.56 15.82
CA GLU A 80 8.01 6.69 14.78
C GLU A 80 8.08 5.44 13.88
N MET A 81 8.07 4.24 14.49
CA MET A 81 8.07 2.99 13.72
C MET A 81 6.79 2.84 12.89
N LEU A 82 5.65 3.26 13.43
CA LEU A 82 4.39 3.25 12.71
C LEU A 82 4.41 4.22 11.52
N GLU A 83 4.89 5.45 11.71
CA GLU A 83 5.03 6.45 10.65
C GLU A 83 5.92 5.93 9.52
N ALA A 84 7.07 5.33 9.85
CA ALA A 84 7.96 4.75 8.86
C ALA A 84 7.27 3.65 8.04
N LEU A 85 6.57 2.72 8.69
CA LEU A 85 5.85 1.63 8.00
C LEU A 85 4.72 2.14 7.11
N VAL A 86 3.94 3.12 7.59
CA VAL A 86 2.84 3.73 6.83
C VAL A 86 3.39 4.50 5.62
N SER A 87 4.45 5.28 5.81
CA SER A 87 5.05 6.10 4.77
C SER A 87 5.73 5.25 3.70
N GLU A 88 6.59 4.31 4.10
CA GLU A 88 7.27 3.40 3.18
C GLU A 88 6.28 2.50 2.43
N GLY A 89 5.26 1.99 3.13
CA GLY A 89 4.22 1.16 2.53
C GLY A 89 3.43 1.89 1.44
N SER A 90 3.08 3.16 1.68
CA SER A 90 2.40 4.01 0.70
C SER A 90 3.27 4.24 -0.54
N LEU A 91 4.53 4.63 -0.35
CA LEU A 91 5.47 4.88 -1.45
C LEU A 91 5.75 3.62 -2.27
N ALA A 92 5.96 2.48 -1.62
CA ALA A 92 6.17 1.21 -2.30
C ALA A 92 4.94 0.78 -3.11
N ALA A 93 3.73 0.96 -2.55
CA ALA A 93 2.49 0.63 -3.25
C ALA A 93 2.28 1.51 -4.49
N GLU A 94 2.58 2.82 -4.39
CA GLU A 94 2.51 3.73 -5.53
C GLU A 94 3.54 3.39 -6.61
N ALA A 95 4.79 3.08 -6.24
CA ALA A 95 5.82 2.66 -7.19
C ALA A 95 5.39 1.41 -7.97
N LEU A 96 4.87 0.39 -7.27
CA LEU A 96 4.36 -0.83 -7.90
C LEU A 96 3.14 -0.56 -8.78
N ARG A 97 2.26 0.38 -8.41
CA ARG A 97 1.13 0.79 -9.26
C ARG A 97 1.61 1.39 -10.58
N MET A 98 2.59 2.30 -10.52
CA MET A 98 3.18 2.93 -11.71
C MET A 98 3.84 1.90 -12.63
N GLU A 99 4.64 0.98 -12.06
CA GLU A 99 5.29 -0.09 -12.82
C GLU A 99 4.23 -1.01 -13.47
N ARG A 100 3.24 -1.45 -12.70
CA ARG A 100 2.13 -2.27 -13.18
C ARG A 100 1.36 -1.58 -14.30
N ASP A 101 1.13 -0.28 -14.21
CA ASP A 101 0.42 0.48 -15.24
C ASP A 101 1.28 0.73 -16.48
N SER A 102 2.61 0.86 -16.36
CA SER A 102 3.54 0.87 -17.50
C SER A 102 3.53 -0.47 -18.22
N LEU A 103 3.72 -1.57 -17.49
CA LEU A 103 3.74 -2.92 -18.05
C LEU A 103 2.41 -3.28 -18.72
N ARG A 104 1.27 -2.82 -18.17
CA ARG A 104 -0.04 -3.00 -18.83
C ARG A 104 -0.10 -2.31 -20.19
N LYS A 105 0.43 -1.09 -20.31
CA LYS A 105 0.50 -0.35 -21.59
C LYS A 105 1.41 -1.04 -22.59
N GLU A 106 2.59 -1.50 -22.15
CA GLU A 106 3.52 -2.26 -22.99
C GLU A 106 2.91 -3.56 -23.51
N VAL A 107 2.28 -4.33 -22.62
CA VAL A 107 1.57 -5.58 -22.98
C VAL A 107 0.43 -5.31 -23.95
N GLU A 108 -0.32 -4.22 -23.78
CA GLU A 108 -1.37 -3.84 -24.71
C GLU A 108 -0.82 -3.44 -26.08
N GLY A 109 0.29 -2.69 -26.13
CA GLY A 109 1.02 -2.34 -27.36
C GLY A 109 1.45 -3.59 -28.13
N LEU A 110 2.13 -4.52 -27.45
CA LEU A 110 2.58 -5.77 -28.06
C LEU A 110 1.42 -6.66 -28.53
N ARG A 111 0.29 -6.68 -27.83
CA ARG A 111 -0.91 -7.41 -28.28
C ARG A 111 -1.52 -6.81 -29.54
N ARG A 112 -1.46 -5.49 -29.70
CA ARG A 112 -1.94 -4.81 -30.91
C ARG A 112 -1.00 -5.03 -32.08
N GLU A 113 0.31 -5.00 -31.85
CA GLU A 113 1.34 -5.27 -32.87
C GLU A 113 1.40 -6.75 -33.27
N GLY A 114 1.23 -7.66 -32.31
CA GLY A 114 1.16 -9.11 -32.52
C GLY A 114 -0.15 -9.60 -33.13
N ARG A 115 -1.08 -8.70 -33.47
CA ARG A 115 -2.22 -8.99 -34.33
C ARG A 115 -1.84 -8.62 -35.76
N PRO A 116 -1.26 -9.54 -36.56
CA PRO A 116 -1.07 -9.27 -37.96
C PRO A 116 -2.46 -9.03 -38.57
N ALA A 117 -2.60 -7.92 -39.28
CA ALA A 117 -3.67 -7.78 -40.25
C ALA A 117 -3.51 -8.91 -41.29
N GLY A 118 -4.19 -10.04 -41.07
CA GLY A 118 -4.57 -11.04 -42.07
C GLY A 118 -3.57 -11.41 -43.17
N GLY A 119 -2.27 -11.53 -42.88
CA GLY A 119 -1.26 -11.93 -43.85
C GLY A 119 -0.86 -13.38 -43.64
N GLU A 120 -1.49 -14.30 -44.37
CA GLU A 120 -1.05 -15.69 -44.51
C GLU A 120 0.39 -15.73 -45.03
N VAL A 121 1.34 -16.23 -44.22
CA VAL A 121 2.69 -16.56 -44.70
C VAL A 121 2.79 -18.08 -44.79
N SER A 122 2.19 -18.65 -45.83
CA SER A 122 2.51 -20.02 -46.26
C SER A 122 3.80 -19.98 -47.07
N VAL A 123 4.89 -20.36 -46.42
CA VAL A 123 6.25 -20.41 -46.98
C VAL A 123 6.26 -21.39 -48.16
N ARG A 124 6.27 -20.83 -49.37
CA ARG A 124 6.40 -21.55 -50.63
C ARG A 124 7.83 -22.05 -50.80
N GLY A 125 8.10 -23.27 -50.31
CA GLY A 125 9.31 -24.02 -50.66
C GLY A 125 9.23 -24.49 -52.11
N ARG A 126 10.08 -23.94 -52.98
CA ARG A 126 10.28 -24.39 -54.37
C ARG A 126 11.73 -24.83 -54.49
N CYS A 127 11.97 -26.13 -54.71
CA CYS A 127 13.19 -26.69 -55.33
C CYS A 127 13.04 -28.22 -55.52
N GLY A 128 13.23 -28.69 -56.76
CA GLY A 128 13.68 -30.04 -57.07
C GLY A 128 12.68 -30.99 -57.75
N GLU A 129 12.68 -31.03 -59.08
CA GLU A 129 12.13 -32.14 -59.87
C GLU A 129 13.00 -33.41 -59.75
N GLY A 130 12.36 -34.58 -59.74
CA GLY A 130 12.98 -35.88 -59.96
C GLY A 130 11.91 -36.97 -60.04
N PRO A 131 11.76 -37.70 -61.16
CA PRO A 131 10.68 -38.66 -61.30
C PRO A 131 11.12 -40.11 -60.99
N ARG A 132 10.14 -40.91 -60.57
CA ARG A 132 9.95 -42.36 -60.77
C ARG A 132 10.05 -43.27 -59.54
N ALA A 133 8.88 -43.87 -59.28
CA ALA A 133 8.59 -45.30 -59.11
C ALA A 133 9.14 -46.06 -57.89
N GLY A 134 8.21 -46.64 -57.12
CA GLY A 134 8.52 -47.70 -56.15
C GLY A 134 7.39 -47.93 -55.15
N SER A 135 6.60 -48.97 -55.40
CA SER A 135 5.53 -49.54 -54.60
C SER A 135 5.91 -49.91 -53.16
N GLY A 136 4.96 -49.79 -52.23
CA GLY A 136 4.68 -50.85 -51.25
C GLY A 136 5.12 -50.64 -49.80
N LEU A 137 4.12 -50.37 -48.95
CA LEU A 137 3.86 -50.99 -47.64
C LEU A 137 4.92 -50.87 -46.51
N PHE A 138 4.66 -49.91 -45.59
CA PHE A 138 4.89 -50.09 -44.15
C PHE A 138 3.66 -49.57 -43.36
N PRO A 139 3.22 -50.27 -42.28
CA PRO A 139 1.92 -50.09 -41.62
C PRO A 139 1.94 -48.96 -40.55
N PRO A 140 0.80 -48.63 -39.91
CA PRO A 140 0.54 -47.33 -39.31
C PRO A 140 1.26 -47.17 -37.96
N ARG A 141 1.81 -45.98 -37.71
CA ARG A 141 2.22 -45.60 -36.36
C ARG A 141 0.99 -45.02 -35.67
N GLU A 142 0.44 -45.80 -34.74
CA GLU A 142 -0.57 -45.36 -33.78
C GLU A 142 0.02 -44.23 -32.92
N ASP A 143 -0.57 -43.04 -32.99
CA ASP A 143 -0.41 -42.00 -31.98
C ASP A 143 -1.62 -42.07 -31.04
N PRO A 144 -1.47 -42.57 -29.80
CA PRO A 144 -2.51 -42.43 -28.80
C PRO A 144 -2.29 -41.09 -28.08
N GLY A 145 -3.18 -40.13 -28.28
CA GLY A 145 -3.06 -38.89 -27.51
C GLY A 145 -4.10 -37.82 -27.76
N GLY A 146 -5.36 -38.21 -27.92
CA GLY A 146 -6.45 -37.27 -28.10
C GLY A 146 -6.58 -36.27 -26.94
N ARG A 147 -6.57 -34.99 -27.31
CA ARG A 147 -7.56 -33.97 -26.93
C ARG A 147 -8.58 -34.43 -25.87
N ARG A 148 -8.50 -33.87 -24.67
CA ARG A 148 -9.67 -33.28 -24.01
C ARG A 148 -9.29 -32.22 -23.00
N GLU A 149 -9.89 -31.08 -23.28
CA GLU A 149 -10.05 -29.88 -22.50
C GLU A 149 -10.93 -30.15 -21.27
N LYS A 150 -10.74 -29.33 -20.23
CA LYS A 150 -11.69 -28.88 -19.21
C LYS A 150 -11.64 -29.47 -17.79
N ASP A 151 -11.65 -28.49 -16.89
CA ASP A 151 -12.26 -28.43 -15.56
C ASP A 151 -11.43 -28.83 -14.34
N ALA A 152 -10.91 -27.77 -13.70
CA ALA A 152 -11.20 -27.40 -12.33
C ALA A 152 -11.10 -28.50 -11.26
N LEU A 153 -10.00 -28.48 -10.52
CA LEU A 153 -9.98 -28.88 -9.11
C LEU A 153 -8.99 -27.99 -8.35
N VAL A 154 -9.45 -26.77 -8.07
CA VAL A 154 -9.02 -26.02 -6.89
C VAL A 154 -9.47 -26.85 -5.69
N THR A 155 -8.55 -27.59 -5.08
CA THR A 155 -8.83 -28.26 -3.81
C THR A 155 -8.86 -27.23 -2.70
N ARG A 156 -10.09 -26.82 -2.37
CA ARG A 156 -10.53 -26.23 -1.11
C ARG A 156 -10.10 -27.12 0.06
N ALA A 157 -9.10 -26.72 0.84
CA ALA A 157 -8.86 -27.24 2.17
C ALA A 157 -9.72 -26.44 3.17
N GLY A 158 -10.91 -26.96 3.47
CA GLY A 158 -11.80 -26.45 4.50
C GLY A 158 -11.68 -27.26 5.78
N ASN A 159 -11.10 -26.64 6.81
CA ASN A 159 -11.47 -26.65 8.22
C ASN A 159 -11.97 -27.97 8.87
N ALA A 160 -11.13 -28.60 9.69
CA ALA A 160 -11.54 -29.57 10.71
C ALA A 160 -10.62 -29.46 11.93
N GLY A 161 -11.07 -28.81 13.00
CA GLY A 161 -10.28 -28.67 14.23
C GLY A 161 -10.97 -27.86 15.32
N ARG A 162 -12.23 -28.19 15.64
CA ARG A 162 -12.93 -27.65 16.81
C ARG A 162 -12.20 -28.06 18.10
N ASN A 163 -11.76 -27.03 18.84
CA ASN A 163 -12.04 -26.83 20.26
C ASN A 163 -11.82 -28.03 21.21
N LYS A 164 -10.67 -28.03 21.90
CA LYS A 164 -10.43 -28.63 23.24
C LYS A 164 -9.00 -28.34 23.66
N GLU A 165 -8.75 -27.16 24.24
CA GLU A 165 -7.67 -26.90 25.22
C GLU A 165 -7.70 -25.43 25.72
N GLU A 166 -8.89 -24.93 26.07
CA GLU A 166 -9.04 -23.73 26.91
C GLU A 166 -9.76 -24.11 28.21
N LYS A 167 -9.05 -24.84 29.08
CA LYS A 167 -9.37 -24.89 30.52
C LYS A 167 -8.05 -25.05 31.28
N THR A 168 -7.80 -24.10 32.18
CA THR A 168 -6.96 -24.17 33.40
C THR A 168 -5.73 -23.25 33.48
N ILE A 169 -5.88 -21.92 33.36
CA ILE A 169 -4.97 -21.00 34.08
C ILE A 169 -5.72 -19.74 34.57
N ILE A 170 -6.82 -19.90 35.31
CA ILE A 170 -7.30 -18.84 36.23
C ILE A 170 -7.79 -19.54 37.50
N LYS A 171 -6.86 -19.77 38.43
CA LYS A 171 -7.07 -19.84 39.88
C LYS A 171 -5.71 -19.91 40.55
N LYS A 172 -5.40 -18.85 41.31
CA LYS A 172 -4.14 -18.51 42.00
C LYS A 172 -3.20 -17.63 41.15
N LEU A 173 -3.38 -16.32 41.25
CA LEU A 173 -2.55 -15.43 42.05
C LEU A 173 -3.37 -14.20 42.44
#